data_AF-A0A3N5UZX2-F1
#
_entry.id   AF-A0A3N5UZX2-F1
#
_cell.length_a   1.000
_cell.length_b   1.000
_cell.length_c   1.000
_cell.angle_alpha   90.00
_cell.angle_beta   90.00
_cell.angle_gamma   90.00
#
_symmetry.space_group_name_H-M   'P 1'
#
loop_
_entity.id
_entity.type
_entity.pdbx_description
1 polymer ?
#
loop_
_entity_poly.entity_id
_entity_poly.type
_entity_poly.pdbx_seq_one_letter_code
_entity_poly.pdbx_strand_id
1 'polypeptide(L)'
;MSRNIIMMYVLLAFMLATAIVYFIVASQEYSDLLEFQEMGIDGETQEKQVEITLFICSGVTYIGLFAWILGAKLRSKNPYVVVAGVSVILVATYIASRTVGVPIVGVEYYVGKLDMVSKALQVIITGLSIYLTFRIRKIMIIKSMNMKDMG
;
A
#
# COMPACT_ATOMS: atom_id res chain seq x y z
N MET A 1 0.64 -17.66 21.09
CA MET A 1 1.23 -16.65 20.17
C MET A 1 0.96 -15.27 20.74
N SER A 2 1.94 -14.37 20.86
CA SER A 2 1.68 -13.06 21.48
C SER A 2 0.80 -12.19 20.57
N ARG A 3 -0.11 -11.39 21.16
CA ARG A 3 -1.06 -10.52 20.43
C ARG A 3 -0.39 -9.71 19.30
N ASN A 4 0.81 -9.17 19.53
CA ASN A 4 1.52 -8.36 18.54
C ASN A 4 1.99 -9.18 17.32
N ILE A 5 2.32 -10.45 17.51
CA ILE A 5 2.70 -11.35 16.43
C ILE A 5 1.48 -11.65 15.56
N ILE A 6 0.32 -11.90 16.17
CA ILE A 6 -0.95 -12.08 15.44
C ILE A 6 -1.25 -10.83 14.60
N MET A 7 -1.17 -9.64 15.20
CA MET A 7 -1.39 -8.37 14.50
C MET A 7 -0.42 -8.15 13.33
N MET A 8 0.84 -8.59 13.46
CA MET A 8 1.81 -8.55 12.38
C MET A 8 1.38 -9.45 11.20
N TYR A 9 0.93 -10.67 11.46
CA TYR A 9 0.45 -11.56 10.39
C TYR A 9 -0.86 -11.07 9.76
N VAL A 10 -1.75 -10.45 10.54
CA VAL A 10 -2.94 -9.78 10.02
C VAL A 10 -2.54 -8.63 9.08
N LEU A 11 -1.58 -7.78 9.47
CA LEU A 11 -1.03 -6.74 8.60
C LEU A 11 -0.46 -7.33 7.30
N LEU A 12 0.35 -8.39 7.41
CA LEU A 12 0.95 -9.06 6.25
C LEU A 12 -0.13 -9.62 5.29
N ALA A 13 -1.19 -10.22 5.83
CA ALA A 13 -2.31 -10.71 5.02
C ALA A 13 -3.01 -9.56 4.26
N PHE A 14 -3.27 -8.44 4.93
CA PHE A 14 -3.84 -7.26 4.28
C PHE A 14 -2.93 -6.66 3.20
N MET A 15 -1.62 -6.61 3.45
CA MET A 15 -0.65 -6.14 2.44
C MET A 15 -0.64 -7.04 1.21
N LEU A 16 -0.65 -8.37 1.40
CA LEU A 16 -0.70 -9.31 0.30
C LEU A 16 -2.01 -9.20 -0.48
N ALA A 17 -3.14 -9.10 0.22
CA ALA A 17 -4.45 -8.88 -0.41
C ALA A 17 -4.48 -7.59 -1.23
N THR A 18 -3.89 -6.51 -0.70
CA THR A 18 -3.80 -5.22 -1.42
C THR A 18 -2.93 -5.33 -2.66
N ALA A 19 -1.80 -6.03 -2.60
CA ALA A 19 -0.96 -6.27 -3.77
C ALA A 19 -1.71 -7.07 -4.86
N ILE A 20 -2.47 -8.10 -4.47
CA ILE A 20 -3.31 -8.87 -5.40
C ILE A 20 -4.35 -7.96 -6.05
N VAL A 21 -5.07 -7.14 -5.27
CA VAL A 21 -6.04 -6.19 -5.80
C VAL A 21 -5.39 -5.24 -6.80
N TYR A 22 -4.19 -4.73 -6.53
CA TYR A 22 -3.48 -3.87 -7.47
C TYR A 22 -3.10 -4.54 -8.78
N PHE A 23 -2.67 -5.81 -8.76
CA PHE A 23 -2.43 -6.52 -10.01
C PHE A 23 -3.73 -6.79 -10.78
N ILE A 24 -4.84 -7.03 -10.09
CA ILE A 24 -6.16 -7.17 -10.74
C ILE A 24 -6.56 -5.86 -11.41
N VAL A 25 -6.46 -4.72 -10.69
CA VAL A 25 -6.79 -3.40 -11.26
C VAL A 25 -5.90 -3.10 -12.45
N ALA A 26 -4.58 -3.28 -12.33
CA ALA A 26 -3.66 -3.09 -13.46
C ALA A 26 -4.00 -3.97 -14.67
N SER A 27 -4.49 -5.20 -14.46
CA SER A 27 -4.92 -6.08 -15.54
C SER A 27 -6.22 -5.63 -16.21
N GLN A 28 -7.10 -4.95 -15.47
CA GLN A 28 -8.32 -4.35 -16.03
C GLN A 28 -7.96 -3.14 -16.88
N GLU A 29 -7.16 -2.21 -16.33
CA GLU A 29 -6.68 -1.03 -17.06
C GLU A 29 -5.91 -1.39 -18.33
N TYR A 30 -5.16 -2.50 -18.31
CA TYR A 30 -4.48 -3.02 -19.50
C TYR A 30 -5.45 -3.56 -20.56
N SER A 31 -6.55 -4.21 -20.14
CA SER A 31 -7.58 -4.67 -21.08
C SER A 31 -8.27 -3.48 -21.75
N ASP A 32 -8.60 -2.45 -20.96
CA ASP A 32 -9.24 -1.23 -21.45
C ASP A 32 -8.30 -0.47 -22.40
N LEU A 33 -7.01 -0.40 -22.09
CA LEU A 33 -5.98 0.18 -22.96
C LEU A 33 -5.94 -0.50 -24.35
N LEU A 34 -6.04 -1.83 -24.41
CA LEU A 34 -6.07 -2.56 -25.68
C LEU A 34 -7.33 -2.22 -26.48
N GLU A 35 -8.49 -2.13 -25.83
CA GLU A 35 -9.74 -1.76 -26.47
C GLU A 35 -9.68 -0.33 -27.05
N PHE A 36 -9.11 0.63 -26.31
CA PHE A 36 -8.93 2.00 -26.79
C PHE A 36 -7.97 2.09 -27.98
N GLN A 37 -6.90 1.30 -27.99
CA GLN A 37 -5.98 1.22 -29.13
C GLN A 37 -6.66 0.64 -30.37
N GLU A 38 -7.48 -0.41 -30.21
CA GLU A 38 -8.25 -0.99 -31.32
C GLU A 38 -9.28 -0.01 -31.89
N MET A 39 -9.85 0.85 -31.04
CA MET A 39 -10.81 1.89 -31.42
C MET A 39 -10.15 3.19 -31.94
N GLY A 40 -8.81 3.30 -31.92
CA GLY A 40 -8.07 4.48 -32.38
C GLY A 40 -8.22 5.72 -31.49
N ILE A 41 -8.44 5.55 -30.18
CA ILE A 41 -8.59 6.62 -29.20
C ILE A 41 -7.24 6.90 -28.51
N ASP A 42 -6.45 7.80 -29.10
CA ASP A 42 -5.08 8.07 -28.62
C ASP A 42 -5.01 8.88 -27.30
N GLY A 43 -6.03 9.69 -26.98
CA GLY A 43 -6.01 10.58 -25.81
C GLY A 43 -6.06 9.86 -24.45
N GLU A 44 -6.83 8.78 -24.36
CA GLU A 44 -7.02 7.98 -23.14
C GLU A 44 -5.88 6.96 -22.94
N THR A 45 -5.12 6.67 -24.00
CA THR A 45 -4.05 5.66 -24.01
C THR A 45 -2.91 6.00 -23.04
N GLN A 46 -2.54 7.28 -22.92
CA GLN A 46 -1.45 7.70 -22.02
C GLN A 46 -1.86 7.64 -20.54
N GLU A 47 -3.09 8.01 -20.22
CA GLU A 47 -3.59 8.01 -18.84
C GLU A 47 -3.66 6.59 -18.29
N LYS A 48 -4.20 5.66 -19.09
CA LYS A 48 -4.28 4.24 -18.75
C LYS A 48 -2.90 3.60 -18.53
N GLN A 49 -1.90 3.95 -19.35
CA GLN A 49 -0.52 3.48 -19.14
C GLN A 49 0.08 3.91 -17.80
N VAL A 50 -0.23 5.13 -17.36
CA VAL A 50 0.23 5.63 -16.06
C VAL A 50 -0.50 4.92 -14.91
N GLU A 51 -1.79 4.67 -15.02
CA GLU A 51 -2.56 3.88 -14.04
C GLU A 51 -1.99 2.48 -13.87
N ILE A 52 -1.80 1.77 -14.99
CA ILE A 52 -1.21 0.43 -15.02
C ILE A 52 0.14 0.43 -14.30
N THR A 53 1.01 1.39 -14.65
CA THR A 53 2.35 1.51 -14.05
C THR A 53 2.26 1.77 -12.55
N LEU A 54 1.40 2.70 -12.13
CA LEU A 54 1.21 3.04 -10.73
C LEU A 54 0.73 1.82 -9.91
N PHE A 55 -0.25 1.07 -10.41
CA PHE A 55 -0.76 -0.11 -9.71
C PHE A 55 0.25 -1.26 -9.66
N ILE A 56 0.97 -1.55 -10.75
CA ILE A 56 2.04 -2.56 -10.76
C ILE A 56 3.15 -2.21 -9.78
N CYS A 57 3.67 -0.97 -9.85
CA CYS A 57 4.72 -0.51 -8.95
C CYS A 57 4.26 -0.55 -7.49
N SER A 58 3.01 -0.20 -7.22
CA SER A 58 2.42 -0.27 -5.88
C SER A 58 2.30 -1.72 -5.38
N GLY A 59 1.85 -2.65 -6.23
CA GLY A 59 1.75 -4.07 -5.90
C GLY A 59 3.12 -4.68 -5.56
N VAL A 60 4.12 -4.42 -6.40
CA VAL A 60 5.52 -4.82 -6.17
C VAL A 60 6.07 -4.22 -4.88
N THR A 61 5.79 -2.95 -4.61
CA THR A 61 6.21 -2.27 -3.37
C THR A 61 5.63 -2.96 -2.13
N TYR A 62 4.34 -3.29 -2.13
CA TYR A 62 3.73 -4.01 -1.01
C TYR A 62 4.34 -5.42 -0.81
N ILE A 63 4.68 -6.13 -1.89
CA ILE A 63 5.37 -7.43 -1.80
C ILE A 63 6.78 -7.26 -1.22
N GLY A 64 7.54 -6.25 -1.65
CA GLY A 64 8.87 -5.97 -1.11
C GLY A 64 8.82 -5.64 0.39
N LEU A 65 7.87 -4.80 0.80
CA LEU A 65 7.65 -4.46 2.21
C LEU A 65 7.16 -5.66 3.04
N PHE A 66 6.33 -6.53 2.45
CA PHE A 66 5.90 -7.78 3.06
C PHE A 66 7.10 -8.68 3.38
N ALA A 67 8.01 -8.86 2.41
CA ALA A 67 9.23 -9.63 2.61
C ALA A 67 10.15 -9.00 3.68
N TRP A 68 10.25 -7.66 3.70
CA TRP A 68 11.03 -6.95 4.71
C TRP A 68 10.48 -7.15 6.13
N ILE A 69 9.16 -7.09 6.31
CA ILE A 69 8.54 -7.38 7.61
C ILE A 69 8.77 -8.84 8.03
N LEU A 70 8.73 -9.81 7.12
CA LEU A 70 9.03 -11.21 7.46
C LEU A 70 10.46 -11.39 7.96
N GLY A 71 11.43 -10.70 7.36
CA GLY A 71 12.83 -10.71 7.78
C GLY A 71 13.09 -9.97 9.10
N ALA A 72 12.52 -8.78 9.25
CA ALA A 72 12.73 -7.94 10.44
C ALA A 72 11.87 -8.37 11.64
N LYS A 73 10.66 -8.90 11.39
CA LYS A 73 9.62 -9.19 12.38
C LYS A 73 9.40 -7.98 13.30
N LEU A 74 9.07 -8.24 14.58
CA LEU A 74 8.90 -7.20 15.60
C LEU A 74 10.23 -6.64 16.16
N ARG A 75 11.38 -6.91 15.53
CA ARG A 75 12.70 -6.44 16.02
C ARG A 75 13.03 -5.02 15.59
N SER A 76 12.38 -4.52 14.53
CA SER A 76 12.59 -3.15 14.01
C SER A 76 11.26 -2.48 13.73
N LYS A 77 11.14 -1.20 14.10
CA LYS A 77 9.97 -0.38 13.78
C LYS A 77 9.98 0.15 12.34
N ASN A 78 11.16 0.21 11.71
CA ASN A 78 11.36 0.88 10.42
C ASN A 78 10.45 0.36 9.30
N PRO A 79 10.33 -0.97 9.05
CA PRO A 79 9.48 -1.43 7.95
C PRO A 79 8.00 -1.03 8.15
N TYR A 80 7.52 -0.98 9.39
CA TYR A 80 6.15 -0.55 9.71
C TYR A 80 5.93 0.95 9.47
N VAL A 81 6.93 1.78 9.78
CA VAL A 81 6.88 3.23 9.48
C VAL A 81 6.83 3.45 7.97
N VAL A 82 7.65 2.72 7.21
CA VAL A 82 7.68 2.82 5.75
C VAL A 82 6.35 2.38 5.14
N VAL A 83 5.76 1.28 5.61
CA VAL A 83 4.44 0.81 5.15
C VAL A 83 3.36 1.86 5.40
N ALA A 84 3.34 2.51 6.56
CA ALA A 84 2.39 3.58 6.85
C ALA A 84 2.59 4.77 5.89
N GLY A 85 3.84 5.20 5.69
CA GLY A 85 4.17 6.31 4.78
C GLY A 85 3.76 6.03 3.33
N VAL A 86 4.13 4.86 2.79
CA VAL A 86 3.76 4.43 1.43
C VAL A 86 2.23 4.37 1.28
N SER A 87 1.52 3.80 2.25
CA SER A 87 0.05 3.70 2.19
C SER A 87 -0.61 5.08 2.16
N VAL A 88 -0.12 6.03 2.98
CA VAL A 88 -0.62 7.41 2.98
C VAL A 88 -0.35 8.10 1.64
N ILE A 89 0.85 7.96 1.08
CA ILE A 89 1.21 8.54 -0.22
C ILE A 89 0.29 8.00 -1.32
N LEU A 90 0.06 6.69 -1.39
CA LEU A 90 -0.79 6.07 -2.41
C LEU A 90 -2.28 6.45 -2.30
N VAL A 91 -2.78 6.70 -1.08
CA VAL A 91 -4.12 7.26 -0.89
C VAL A 91 -4.16 8.71 -1.35
N ALA A 92 -3.15 9.52 -0.99
CA ALA A 92 -3.08 10.92 -1.39
C ALA A 92 -2.96 11.08 -2.91
N THR A 93 -2.13 10.29 -3.59
CA THR A 93 -1.99 10.29 -5.05
C THR A 93 -3.32 9.96 -5.73
N TYR A 94 -4.07 8.99 -5.20
CA TYR A 94 -5.39 8.64 -5.72
C TYR A 94 -6.43 9.75 -5.50
N ILE A 95 -6.41 10.40 -4.34
CA ILE A 95 -7.31 11.55 -4.12
C ILE A 95 -6.94 12.67 -5.10
N ALA A 96 -5.65 12.95 -5.27
CA ALA A 96 -5.17 13.99 -6.17
C ALA A 96 -5.55 13.72 -7.63
N SER A 97 -5.45 12.47 -8.10
CA SER A 97 -5.88 12.10 -9.46
C SER A 97 -7.36 12.40 -9.68
N ARG A 98 -8.21 12.12 -8.67
CA ARG A 98 -9.67 12.32 -8.75
C ARG A 98 -10.12 13.77 -8.52
N THR A 99 -9.41 14.59 -7.74
CA THR A 99 -9.88 15.95 -7.35
C THR A 99 -9.31 17.08 -8.17
N VAL A 100 -8.11 16.93 -8.71
CA VAL A 100 -7.43 18.02 -9.42
C VAL A 100 -7.50 17.84 -10.95
N GLY A 101 -8.01 16.70 -11.43
CA GLY A 101 -7.96 16.36 -12.85
C GLY A 101 -6.52 16.44 -13.35
N VAL A 102 -5.59 15.89 -12.56
CA VAL A 102 -4.18 15.89 -12.91
C VAL A 102 -4.06 15.09 -14.21
N PRO A 103 -3.46 15.63 -15.29
CA PRO A 103 -3.33 14.98 -16.62
C PRO A 103 -2.29 13.84 -16.61
N ILE A 104 -2.20 13.15 -15.48
CA ILE A 104 -1.42 11.95 -15.23
C ILE A 104 -2.39 10.77 -15.15
N VAL A 105 -3.68 11.03 -14.89
CA VAL A 105 -4.74 10.03 -14.69
C VAL A 105 -6.08 10.71 -14.95
N GLY A 106 -6.85 10.25 -15.93
CA GLY A 106 -8.08 10.89 -16.37
C GLY A 106 -9.06 11.20 -15.24
N VAL A 107 -9.93 12.19 -15.47
CA VAL A 107 -10.98 12.57 -14.52
C VAL A 107 -12.13 11.58 -14.58
N GLU A 108 -11.89 10.32 -14.24
CA GLU A 108 -12.96 9.33 -14.13
C GLU A 108 -13.78 9.62 -12.87
N TYR A 109 -15.01 10.08 -13.07
CA TYR A 109 -15.97 10.37 -12.00
C TYR A 109 -16.52 9.10 -11.33
N TYR A 110 -16.36 7.94 -11.98
CA TYR A 110 -16.83 6.65 -11.48
C TYR A 110 -15.71 5.95 -10.72
N VAL A 111 -15.90 5.84 -9.40
CA VAL A 111 -15.00 5.05 -8.57
C VAL A 111 -15.26 3.56 -8.84
N GLY A 112 -14.27 2.86 -9.39
CA GLY A 112 -14.31 1.42 -9.53
C GLY A 112 -14.49 0.73 -8.17
N LYS A 113 -15.28 -0.34 -8.12
CA LYS A 113 -15.51 -1.08 -6.86
C LYS A 113 -14.20 -1.59 -6.26
N LEU A 114 -13.23 -1.98 -7.09
CA LEU A 114 -11.91 -2.43 -6.65
C LEU A 114 -11.03 -1.30 -6.11
N ASP A 115 -11.19 -0.08 -6.64
CA ASP A 115 -10.51 1.11 -6.10
C ASP A 115 -10.94 1.36 -4.66
N MET A 116 -12.25 1.39 -4.39
CA MET A 116 -12.77 1.57 -3.02
C MET A 116 -12.25 0.49 -2.06
N VAL A 117 -12.26 -0.77 -2.51
CA VAL A 117 -11.73 -1.89 -1.73
C VAL A 117 -10.25 -1.67 -1.42
N SER A 118 -9.45 -1.33 -2.43
CA SER A 118 -8.01 -1.08 -2.23
C SER A 118 -7.75 0.03 -1.21
N LYS A 119 -8.51 1.14 -1.27
CA LYS A 119 -8.34 2.26 -0.33
C LYS A 119 -8.79 1.90 1.09
N ALA A 120 -9.87 1.14 1.25
CA ALA A 120 -10.28 0.63 2.56
C ALA A 120 -9.18 -0.26 3.17
N LEU A 121 -8.59 -1.17 2.38
CA LEU A 121 -7.48 -2.00 2.83
C LEU A 121 -6.26 -1.15 3.21
N GLN A 122 -5.92 -0.10 2.44
CA GLN A 122 -4.82 0.81 2.77
C GLN A 122 -5.01 1.56 4.08
N VAL A 123 -6.23 1.99 4.40
CA VAL A 123 -6.54 2.62 5.70
C VAL A 123 -6.29 1.65 6.84
N ILE A 124 -6.74 0.39 6.71
CA ILE A 124 -6.51 -0.66 7.70
C ILE A 124 -5.01 -0.93 7.87
N ILE A 125 -4.27 -1.09 6.76
CA ILE A 125 -2.82 -1.28 6.75
C ILE A 125 -2.11 -0.14 7.48
N THR A 126 -2.51 1.10 7.21
CA THR A 126 -1.93 2.30 7.84
C THR A 126 -2.15 2.26 9.35
N GLY A 127 -3.39 2.01 9.79
CA GLY A 127 -3.72 1.91 11.22
C GLY A 127 -2.95 0.82 11.95
N LEU A 128 -2.89 -0.39 11.36
CA LEU A 128 -2.14 -1.52 11.92
C LEU A 128 -0.63 -1.23 11.98
N SER A 129 -0.09 -0.60 10.95
CA SER A 129 1.34 -0.26 10.87
C SER A 129 1.73 0.79 11.92
N ILE A 130 0.90 1.82 12.11
CA ILE A 130 1.09 2.82 13.16
C ILE A 130 1.03 2.16 14.55
N TYR A 131 0.01 1.31 14.78
CA TYR A 131 -0.12 0.57 16.04
C TYR A 131 1.13 -0.24 16.36
N LEU A 132 1.60 -1.08 15.42
CA LEU A 132 2.78 -1.92 15.60
C LEU A 132 4.04 -1.07 15.82
N THR A 133 4.19 0.05 15.12
CA THR A 133 5.30 1.00 15.30
C THR A 133 5.38 1.50 16.74
N PHE A 134 4.26 1.97 17.32
CA PHE A 134 4.24 2.44 18.70
C PHE A 134 4.57 1.32 19.69
N ARG A 135 4.06 0.11 19.45
CA ARG A 135 4.33 -1.05 20.31
C ARG A 135 5.81 -1.46 20.28
N ILE A 136 6.41 -1.55 19.11
CA ILE A 136 7.83 -1.90 18.95
C ILE A 136 8.71 -0.84 19.60
N ARG A 137 8.40 0.46 19.40
CA ARG A 137 9.11 1.57 20.07
C ARG A 137 9.08 1.44 21.59
N LYS A 138 7.91 1.17 22.18
CA LYS A 138 7.77 0.99 23.63
C LYS A 138 8.62 -0.18 24.14
N ILE A 139 8.61 -1.31 23.43
CA ILE A 139 9.41 -2.50 23.78
C ILE A 139 10.91 -2.17 23.76
N MET A 140 11.39 -1.45 22.74
CA MET A 140 12.80 -1.07 22.63
C MET A 140 13.23 -0.11 23.75
N ILE A 141 12.40 0.86 24.14
CA ILE A 141 12.69 1.79 25.24
C ILE A 141 12.83 1.03 26.56
N ILE A 142 11.86 0.16 26.90
CA ILE A 142 11.90 -0.63 28.15
C ILE A 142 13.17 -1.50 28.18
N LYS A 143 13.49 -2.16 27.05
CA LYS A 143 14.71 -2.96 26.95
C LYS A 143 15.98 -2.10 27.20
N SER A 144 16.01 -0.87 26.70
CA SER A 144 17.15 0.04 26.91
C SER A 144 17.29 0.54 28.35
N MET A 145 16.19 0.69 29.09
CA MET A 145 16.21 1.08 30.49
C MET A 145 16.75 -0.05 31.37
N ASN A 146 16.21 -1.26 31.22
CA ASN A 146 16.64 -2.41 32.02
C ASN A 146 18.13 -2.77 31.82
N MET A 147 18.71 -2.45 30.66
CA MET A 147 20.15 -2.67 30.42
C MET A 147 21.04 -1.65 31.13
N LYS A 148 20.53 -0.45 31.45
CA LYS A 148 21.26 0.56 32.22
C LYS A 148 21.28 0.23 33.71
N ASP A 149 20.25 -0.43 34.23
CA ASP A 149 20.16 -0.79 35.64
C ASP A 149 21.05 -1.99 36.03
N MET A 150 21.70 -2.64 35.06
CA MET A 150 22.56 -3.83 35.26
C MET A 150 24.07 -3.56 35.15
N GLY A 151 24.48 -2.31 34.90
CA GLY A 151 25.89 -1.90 34.79
C GLY A 151 26.27 -0.89 35.85
#